data_AF-A0AAX3DRK2-F1
#
_entry.id   AF-A0AAX3DRK2-F1
#
_cell.length_a   1.000
_cell.length_b   1.000
_cell.length_c   1.000
_cell.angle_alpha   90.00
_cell.angle_beta   90.00
_cell.angle_gamma   90.00
#
_symmetry.space_group_name_H-M   'P 1'
#
loop_
_entity.id
_entity.type
_entity.pdbx_description
1 polymer ?
#
loop_
_entity_poly.entity_id
_entity_poly.type
_entity_poly.pdbx_seq_one_letter_code
_entity_poly.pdbx_strand_id
1 'polypeptide(L)'
;MPPRAKKTRKAASQGGKRYPLNMRTTFEVRQQLENAARNSGRSLTQEAEYRIDRTFQTERLLSDVLSLAYGPRLAGLLLAIGDAAKDTVVSISLNKLDDVTGMKWVDDPSAYDQVAKAVSEIVEAFRPEGEIPEPGAIPAPPEGMDAAFGKIIWMHNNGIMGVASAQGRLARLRGTLDVEDDGRLEEQRKLLGHLVQRIKD
;
A
#
# COMPACT_ATOMS: atom_id res chain seq x y z
N MET A 1 27.43 6.83 64.71
CA MET A 1 26.59 7.11 63.53
C MET A 1 26.78 5.99 62.52
N PRO A 2 25.72 5.25 62.11
CA PRO A 2 25.86 4.25 61.07
C PRO A 2 26.00 4.91 59.69
N PRO A 3 26.77 4.33 58.75
CA PRO A 3 26.94 4.88 57.42
C PRO A 3 25.66 4.76 56.59
N ARG A 4 25.28 5.86 55.91
CA ARG A 4 24.15 5.89 54.97
C ARG A 4 24.38 4.89 53.83
N ALA A 5 23.51 3.89 53.74
CA ALA A 5 23.51 2.94 52.64
C ALA A 5 23.39 3.65 51.29
N LYS A 6 24.35 3.39 50.39
CA LYS A 6 24.37 3.91 49.01
C LYS A 6 23.22 3.26 48.23
N LYS A 7 22.22 4.06 47.86
CA LYS A 7 21.07 3.63 47.06
C LYS A 7 21.56 3.18 45.68
N THR A 8 21.66 1.88 45.45
CA THR A 8 21.96 1.31 44.13
C THR A 8 20.81 1.64 43.19
N ARG A 9 21.08 2.45 42.15
CA ARG A 9 20.12 2.74 41.09
C ARG A 9 19.91 1.43 40.31
N LYS A 10 18.81 0.73 40.60
CA LYS A 10 18.31 -0.36 39.76
C LYS A 10 18.17 0.17 38.33
N ALA A 11 18.91 -0.42 37.39
CA ALA A 11 18.75 -0.13 35.97
C ALA A 11 17.33 -0.54 35.57
N ALA A 12 16.45 0.43 35.42
CA ALA A 12 15.10 0.20 34.93
C ALA A 12 15.20 -0.32 33.49
N SER A 13 14.65 -1.49 33.25
CA SER A 13 14.40 -2.02 31.91
C SER A 13 13.80 -0.93 31.03
N GLN A 14 14.39 -0.67 29.86
CA GLN A 14 14.05 0.49 29.02
C GLN A 14 12.58 0.53 28.53
N GLY A 15 11.81 -0.55 28.66
CA GLY A 15 10.42 -0.68 28.19
C GLY A 15 9.33 0.07 28.95
N GLY A 16 9.65 1.07 29.78
CA GLY A 16 8.63 1.82 30.52
C GLY A 16 9.00 3.26 30.89
N LYS A 17 10.17 3.75 30.46
CA LYS A 17 10.60 5.11 30.77
C LYS A 17 9.96 6.07 29.77
N ARG A 18 8.97 6.83 30.23
CA ARG A 18 8.35 7.91 29.44
C ARG A 18 9.27 9.13 29.42
N TYR A 19 9.43 9.72 28.25
CA TYR A 19 10.13 10.99 28.06
C TYR A 19 9.10 12.09 27.83
N PRO A 20 9.25 13.27 28.45
CA PRO A 20 8.32 14.37 28.21
C PRO A 20 8.42 14.83 26.76
N LEU A 21 7.27 14.87 26.08
CA LEU A 21 7.14 15.40 24.72
C LEU A 21 6.47 16.77 24.78
N ASN A 22 7.26 17.83 24.65
CA ASN A 22 6.74 19.20 24.56
C ASN A 22 6.47 19.51 23.09
N MET A 23 5.19 19.58 22.70
CA MET A 23 4.79 19.94 21.33
C MET A 23 3.91 21.19 21.31
N ARG A 24 4.04 21.96 20.23
CA ARG A 24 3.13 23.05 19.89
C ARG A 24 2.21 22.58 18.76
N THR A 25 0.92 22.87 18.90
CA THR A 25 -0.12 22.50 17.93
C THR A 25 -1.06 23.67 17.73
N THR A 26 -1.89 23.62 16.69
CA THR A 26 -2.94 24.63 16.49
C THR A 26 -4.11 24.38 17.44
N PHE A 27 -4.98 25.39 17.62
CA PHE A 27 -6.16 25.28 18.47
C PHE A 27 -7.10 24.17 17.98
N GLU A 28 -7.28 24.06 16.66
CA GLU A 28 -8.16 23.09 16.00
C GLU A 28 -7.69 21.66 16.27
N VAL A 29 -6.38 21.39 16.10
CA VAL A 29 -5.81 20.07 16.37
C VAL A 29 -5.94 19.70 17.85
N ARG A 30 -5.72 20.67 18.75
CA ARG A 30 -5.92 20.46 20.19
C ARG A 30 -7.38 20.13 20.51
N GLN A 31 -8.33 20.88 19.97
CA GLN A 31 -9.76 20.66 20.20
C GLN A 31 -10.19 19.28 19.68
N GLN A 32 -9.69 18.86 18.51
CA GLN A 32 -9.93 17.52 17.97
C GLN A 32 -9.38 16.42 18.89
N LEU A 33 -8.17 16.59 19.44
CA LEU A 33 -7.59 15.64 20.39
C LEU A 33 -8.35 15.58 21.72
N GLU A 34 -8.80 16.71 22.24
CA GLU A 34 -9.59 16.76 23.49
C GLU A 34 -10.95 16.07 23.32
N ASN A 35 -11.62 16.27 22.19
CA ASN A 35 -12.86 15.56 21.87
C ASN A 35 -12.62 14.05 21.71
N ALA A 36 -11.56 13.66 21.01
CA ALA A 36 -11.19 12.26 20.87
C ALA A 36 -10.87 11.60 22.22
N ALA A 37 -10.12 12.28 23.09
CA ALA A 37 -9.78 11.83 24.43
C ALA A 37 -11.03 11.66 25.31
N ARG A 38 -11.99 12.60 25.23
CA ARG A 38 -13.29 12.49 25.93
C ARG A 38 -14.08 11.27 25.45
N ASN A 39 -14.10 11.03 24.14
CA ASN A 39 -14.83 9.90 23.56
C ASN A 39 -14.14 8.55 23.85
N SER A 40 -12.81 8.51 23.92
CA SER A 40 -12.04 7.29 24.17
C SER A 40 -11.83 6.98 25.65
N GLY A 41 -12.10 7.94 26.55
CA GLY A 41 -11.82 7.84 27.98
C GLY A 41 -10.32 7.92 28.33
N ARG A 42 -9.46 8.28 27.37
CA ARG A 42 -8.01 8.44 27.59
C ARG A 42 -7.69 9.86 28.06
N SER A 43 -6.54 10.05 28.70
CA SER A 43 -6.01 11.41 28.89
C SER A 43 -5.57 12.00 27.55
N LEU A 44 -5.54 13.34 27.46
CA LEU A 44 -5.09 14.03 26.24
C LEU A 44 -3.71 13.54 25.76
N THR A 45 -2.77 13.35 26.69
CA THR A 45 -1.42 12.83 26.38
C THR A 45 -1.45 11.39 25.88
N GLN A 46 -2.26 10.52 26.49
CA GLN A 46 -2.38 9.12 26.06
C GLN A 46 -3.05 9.00 24.69
N GLU A 47 -4.05 9.82 24.40
CA GLU A 47 -4.69 9.84 23.09
C GLU A 47 -3.73 10.35 22.00
N ALA A 48 -2.91 11.37 22.31
CA ALA A 48 -1.86 11.83 21.41
C ALA A 48 -0.80 10.75 21.17
N GLU A 49 -0.31 10.08 22.22
CA GLU A 49 0.63 8.95 22.13
C GLU A 49 0.05 7.83 21.27
N TYR A 50 -1.20 7.43 21.53
CA TYR A 50 -1.90 6.39 20.78
C TYR A 50 -2.02 6.69 19.29
N ARG A 51 -2.35 7.93 18.94
CA ARG A 51 -2.49 8.34 17.53
C ARG A 51 -1.15 8.36 16.81
N ILE A 52 -0.11 8.88 17.44
CA ILE A 52 1.24 8.91 16.89
C ILE A 52 1.75 7.47 16.68
N ASP A 53 1.61 6.62 17.69
CA ASP A 53 1.98 5.20 17.61
C ASP A 53 1.21 4.49 16.49
N ARG A 54 -0.10 4.74 16.38
CA ARG A 54 -0.92 4.17 15.31
C ARG A 54 -0.49 4.65 13.92
N THR A 55 -0.05 5.91 13.77
CA THR A 55 0.51 6.39 12.50
C THR A 55 1.76 5.60 12.13
N PHE A 56 2.71 5.46 13.06
CA PHE A 56 3.94 4.68 12.80
C PHE A 56 3.67 3.20 12.52
N GLN A 57 2.71 2.60 13.23
CA GLN A 57 2.29 1.23 12.97
C GLN A 57 1.68 1.10 11.57
N THR A 58 0.84 2.05 11.16
CA THR A 58 0.19 2.03 9.85
C THR A 58 1.22 2.17 8.71
N GLU A 59 2.21 3.04 8.87
CA GLU A 59 3.31 3.21 7.91
C GLU A 59 4.11 1.90 7.71
N ARG A 60 4.36 1.16 8.80
CA ARG A 60 5.10 -0.12 8.73
C ARG A 60 4.25 -1.29 8.26
N LEU A 61 2.97 -1.30 8.63
CA LEU A 61 2.06 -2.42 8.37
C LEU A 61 1.98 -2.78 6.89
N LEU A 62 1.91 -1.79 6.00
CA LEU A 62 1.85 -2.06 4.56
C LEU A 62 3.12 -2.78 4.08
N SER A 63 4.29 -2.30 4.47
CA SER A 63 5.57 -2.92 4.11
C SER A 63 5.70 -4.32 4.68
N ASP A 64 5.31 -4.53 5.94
CA ASP A 64 5.36 -5.83 6.61
C ASP A 64 4.41 -6.84 5.95
N VAL A 65 3.18 -6.43 5.63
CA VAL A 65 2.18 -7.26 4.96
C VAL A 65 2.63 -7.64 3.54
N LEU A 66 3.13 -6.68 2.76
CA LEU A 66 3.65 -6.96 1.42
C LEU A 66 4.88 -7.87 1.48
N SER A 67 5.77 -7.64 2.45
CA SER A 67 6.96 -8.47 2.65
C SER A 67 6.60 -9.90 3.04
N LEU A 68 5.57 -10.08 3.86
CA LEU A 68 5.05 -11.39 4.23
C LEU A 68 4.42 -12.12 3.03
N ALA A 69 3.67 -11.40 2.20
CA ALA A 69 2.94 -11.99 1.07
C ALA A 69 3.85 -12.31 -0.14
N TYR A 70 4.81 -11.43 -0.44
CA TYR A 70 5.57 -11.43 -1.70
C TYR A 70 7.08 -11.57 -1.50
N GLY A 71 7.55 -11.53 -0.26
CA GLY A 71 8.97 -11.47 0.09
C GLY A 71 9.53 -10.04 0.04
N PRO A 72 10.66 -9.77 0.73
CA PRO A 72 11.18 -8.40 0.91
C PRO A 72 11.51 -7.67 -0.40
N ARG A 73 12.07 -8.39 -1.39
CA ARG A 73 12.50 -7.79 -2.65
C ARG A 73 11.33 -7.32 -3.52
N LEU A 74 10.30 -8.17 -3.67
CA LEU A 74 9.12 -7.83 -4.46
C LEU A 74 8.25 -6.80 -3.72
N ALA A 75 8.16 -6.87 -2.40
CA ALA A 75 7.50 -5.84 -1.59
C ALA A 75 8.12 -4.46 -1.80
N GLY A 76 9.45 -4.36 -1.77
CA GLY A 76 10.16 -3.10 -2.05
C GLY A 76 9.89 -2.56 -3.44
N LEU A 77 9.87 -3.43 -4.46
CA LEU A 77 9.52 -3.03 -5.84
C LEU A 77 8.06 -2.52 -5.94
N LEU A 78 7.10 -3.21 -5.31
CA LEU A 78 5.70 -2.80 -5.31
C LEU A 78 5.49 -1.44 -4.61
N LEU A 79 6.19 -1.21 -3.49
CA LEU A 79 6.18 0.07 -2.81
C LEU A 79 6.77 1.18 -3.69
N ALA A 80 7.91 0.94 -4.33
CA ALA A 80 8.53 1.90 -5.23
C ALA A 80 7.62 2.25 -6.43
N ILE A 81 6.93 1.26 -7.00
CA ILE A 81 5.94 1.45 -8.05
C ILE A 81 4.77 2.31 -7.54
N GLY A 82 4.24 1.99 -6.36
CA GLY A 82 3.14 2.73 -5.75
C GLY A 82 3.49 4.19 -5.45
N ASP A 83 4.68 4.44 -4.91
CA ASP A 83 5.18 5.78 -4.63
C ASP A 83 5.41 6.59 -5.91
N ALA A 84 6.04 6.00 -6.93
CA ALA A 84 6.23 6.67 -8.23
C ALA A 84 4.91 7.03 -8.91
N ALA A 85 3.92 6.13 -8.86
CA ALA A 85 2.59 6.40 -9.37
C ALA A 85 1.91 7.55 -8.61
N LYS A 86 1.96 7.52 -7.28
CA LYS A 86 1.39 8.56 -6.41
C LYS A 86 2.03 9.94 -6.68
N ASP A 87 3.35 10.01 -6.74
CA ASP A 87 4.08 11.26 -6.97
C ASP A 87 3.78 11.85 -8.36
N THR A 88 3.64 10.98 -9.37
CA THR A 88 3.24 11.38 -10.73
C THR A 88 1.83 11.96 -10.74
N VAL A 89 0.86 11.31 -10.08
CA VAL A 89 -0.52 11.81 -9.97
C VAL A 89 -0.57 13.16 -9.24
N VAL A 90 0.17 13.32 -8.15
CA VAL A 90 0.26 14.61 -7.44
C VAL A 90 0.80 15.70 -8.37
N SER A 91 1.86 15.40 -9.12
CA SER A 91 2.49 16.34 -10.07
C SER A 91 1.54 16.76 -11.20
N ILE A 92 0.74 15.83 -11.73
CA ILE A 92 -0.28 16.13 -12.75
C ILE A 92 -1.40 16.98 -12.16
N SER A 93 -1.86 16.64 -10.96
CA SER A 93 -3.01 17.30 -10.33
C SER A 93 -2.71 18.75 -9.94
N LEU A 94 -1.48 19.04 -9.51
CA LEU A 94 -1.01 20.41 -9.27
C LEU A 94 -1.13 21.30 -10.52
N ASN A 95 -1.01 20.71 -11.72
CA ASN A 95 -1.16 21.45 -12.98
C ASN A 95 -2.61 21.58 -13.45
N LYS A 96 -3.52 20.72 -12.97
CA LYS A 96 -4.93 20.68 -13.41
C LYS A 96 -5.93 21.31 -12.42
N LEU A 97 -5.51 21.76 -11.23
CA LEU A 97 -6.36 22.40 -10.20
C LEU A 97 -7.58 21.58 -9.74
N ASP A 98 -7.75 20.35 -10.21
CA ASP A 98 -8.86 19.46 -9.87
C ASP A 98 -8.46 18.41 -8.82
N ASP A 99 -9.48 17.97 -8.08
CA ASP A 99 -9.47 17.05 -6.94
C ASP A 99 -8.43 15.90 -7.03
N VAL A 100 -7.37 16.01 -6.21
CA VAL A 100 -6.21 15.11 -6.11
C VAL A 100 -6.57 13.72 -5.54
N THR A 101 -7.78 13.55 -5.00
CA THR A 101 -8.08 12.43 -4.09
C THR A 101 -8.81 11.24 -4.72
N GLY A 102 -9.08 11.25 -6.04
CA GLY A 102 -9.76 10.14 -6.73
C GLY A 102 -8.83 9.33 -7.67
N MET A 103 -9.15 8.05 -7.90
CA MET A 103 -8.54 7.21 -8.96
C MET A 103 -8.84 7.70 -10.40
N LYS A 104 -9.23 8.96 -10.58
CA LYS A 104 -9.61 9.56 -11.88
C LYS A 104 -8.48 9.54 -12.90
N TRP A 105 -7.22 9.42 -12.44
CA TRP A 105 -6.08 9.31 -13.34
C TRP A 105 -6.15 8.04 -14.23
N VAL A 106 -6.87 7.00 -13.80
CA VAL A 106 -7.07 5.78 -14.58
C VAL A 106 -7.97 6.02 -15.79
N ASP A 107 -8.91 6.97 -15.67
CA ASP A 107 -9.87 7.33 -16.72
C ASP A 107 -9.34 8.42 -17.67
N ASP A 108 -8.29 9.15 -17.28
CA ASP A 108 -7.62 10.16 -18.12
C ASP A 108 -6.46 9.49 -18.89
N PRO A 109 -6.57 9.30 -20.22
CA PRO A 109 -5.53 8.63 -21.00
C PRO A 109 -4.15 9.28 -20.89
N SER A 110 -4.09 10.60 -20.72
CA SER A 110 -2.83 11.34 -20.59
C SER A 110 -2.19 11.11 -19.22
N ALA A 111 -2.99 11.08 -18.15
CA ALA A 111 -2.50 10.81 -16.81
C ALA A 111 -2.06 9.35 -16.66
N TYR A 112 -2.85 8.41 -17.20
CA TYR A 112 -2.50 6.99 -17.25
C TYR A 112 -1.16 6.77 -17.96
N ASP A 113 -0.94 7.37 -19.13
CA ASP A 113 0.32 7.23 -19.88
C ASP A 113 1.52 7.76 -19.08
N GLN A 114 1.37 8.88 -18.36
CA GLN A 114 2.42 9.41 -17.51
C GLN A 114 2.75 8.48 -16.33
N VAL A 115 1.74 7.93 -15.66
CA VAL A 115 1.94 6.95 -14.58
C VAL A 115 2.59 5.68 -15.13
N ALA A 116 2.14 5.17 -16.28
CA ALA A 116 2.70 3.98 -16.91
C ALA A 116 4.18 4.16 -17.27
N LYS A 117 4.57 5.34 -17.76
CA LYS A 117 5.99 5.68 -18.02
C LYS A 117 6.82 5.68 -16.75
N ALA A 118 6.36 6.36 -15.69
CA ALA A 118 7.06 6.39 -14.42
C ALA A 118 7.25 4.99 -13.82
N VAL A 119 6.20 4.16 -13.86
CA VAL A 119 6.28 2.76 -13.42
C VAL A 119 7.25 1.94 -14.26
N SER A 120 7.26 2.14 -15.59
CA SER A 120 8.18 1.45 -16.49
C SER A 120 9.64 1.81 -16.20
N GLU A 121 9.94 3.08 -15.91
CA GLU A 121 11.28 3.51 -15.50
C GLU A 121 11.75 2.83 -14.22
N ILE A 122 10.87 2.71 -13.22
CA ILE A 122 11.18 1.95 -12.00
C ILE A 122 11.46 0.48 -12.31
N VAL A 123 10.62 -0.17 -13.12
CA VAL A 123 10.82 -1.59 -13.47
C VAL A 123 12.15 -1.80 -14.21
N GLU A 124 12.47 -0.94 -15.18
CA GLU A 124 13.74 -1.01 -15.92
C GLU A 124 14.94 -0.70 -15.01
N ALA A 125 14.81 0.19 -14.02
CA ALA A 125 15.89 0.45 -13.06
C ALA A 125 16.22 -0.76 -12.17
N PHE A 126 15.26 -1.66 -11.96
CA PHE A 126 15.46 -2.92 -11.22
C PHE A 126 15.87 -4.09 -12.12
N ARG A 127 15.99 -3.88 -13.43
CA ARG A 127 16.41 -4.90 -14.38
C ARG A 127 17.86 -5.31 -14.06
N PRO A 128 18.13 -6.61 -13.87
CA PRO A 128 19.49 -7.06 -13.63
C PRO A 128 20.37 -6.80 -14.85
N GLU A 129 21.64 -6.49 -14.62
CA GLU A 129 22.65 -6.43 -15.67
C GLU A 129 22.87 -7.83 -16.26
N GLY A 130 23.13 -7.88 -17.57
CA GLY A 130 23.41 -9.10 -18.31
C GLY A 130 22.63 -9.16 -19.62
N GLU A 131 23.20 -9.85 -20.61
CA GLU A 131 22.46 -10.21 -21.80
C GLU A 131 21.28 -11.09 -21.37
N ILE A 132 20.08 -10.73 -21.79
CA ILE A 132 18.96 -11.66 -21.72
C ILE A 132 19.38 -12.80 -22.63
N PRO A 133 19.65 -14.02 -22.12
CA PRO A 133 19.98 -15.12 -23.00
C PRO A 133 18.83 -15.20 -24.00
N GLU A 134 19.16 -15.18 -25.30
CA GLU A 134 18.16 -15.48 -26.31
C GLU A 134 17.43 -16.72 -25.83
N PRO A 135 16.09 -16.70 -25.75
CA PRO A 135 15.33 -17.84 -25.26
C PRO A 135 15.85 -19.05 -26.04
N GLY A 136 16.63 -19.91 -25.36
CA GLY A 136 17.33 -20.99 -26.05
C GLY A 136 16.28 -21.72 -26.85
N ALA A 137 16.52 -21.87 -28.17
CA ALA A 137 15.51 -22.32 -29.13
C ALA A 137 14.67 -23.39 -28.47
N ILE A 138 13.41 -23.05 -28.19
CA ILE A 138 12.57 -23.88 -27.34
C ILE A 138 12.57 -25.26 -28.02
N PRO A 139 13.11 -26.32 -27.40
CA PRO A 139 13.36 -27.56 -28.11
C PRO A 139 12.07 -28.01 -28.75
N ALA A 140 12.06 -28.45 -30.01
CA ALA A 140 10.80 -28.91 -30.60
C ALA A 140 10.20 -29.99 -29.67
N PRO A 141 8.87 -29.99 -29.43
CA PRO A 141 8.25 -31.06 -28.66
C PRO A 141 8.66 -32.40 -29.27
N PRO A 142 8.96 -33.43 -28.46
CA PRO A 142 9.44 -34.70 -28.97
C PRO A 142 8.44 -35.28 -29.99
N GLU A 143 8.96 -35.80 -31.10
CA GLU A 143 8.14 -36.43 -32.14
C GLU A 143 7.28 -37.55 -31.54
N GLY A 144 5.97 -37.52 -31.80
CA GLY A 144 5.00 -38.48 -31.26
C GLY A 144 4.27 -38.05 -29.97
N MET A 145 4.51 -36.85 -29.45
CA MET A 145 3.76 -36.30 -28.30
C MET A 145 2.35 -35.83 -28.71
N ASP A 146 1.43 -36.78 -28.94
CA ASP A 146 0.12 -36.52 -29.57
C ASP A 146 -1.04 -36.25 -28.58
N ALA A 147 -0.77 -35.50 -27.50
CA ALA A 147 -1.81 -35.07 -26.57
C ALA A 147 -1.64 -33.60 -26.20
N ALA A 148 -2.74 -32.83 -26.29
CA ALA A 148 -2.82 -31.44 -25.83
C ALA A 148 -2.27 -31.26 -24.40
N PHE A 149 -2.40 -32.30 -23.56
CA PHE A 149 -1.87 -32.33 -22.19
C PHE A 149 -0.33 -32.36 -22.12
N GLY A 150 0.33 -33.10 -23.01
CA GLY A 150 1.80 -33.18 -23.06
C GLY A 150 2.44 -31.85 -23.45
N LYS A 151 1.82 -31.14 -24.41
CA LYS A 151 2.26 -29.81 -24.86
C LYS A 151 2.10 -28.74 -23.77
N ILE A 152 1.02 -28.80 -22.99
CA ILE A 152 0.79 -27.87 -21.86
C ILE A 152 1.81 -28.09 -20.75
N ILE A 153 2.07 -29.34 -20.34
CA ILE A 153 3.07 -29.67 -19.31
C ILE A 153 4.46 -29.22 -19.76
N TRP A 154 4.81 -29.48 -21.03
CA TRP A 154 6.08 -29.06 -21.60
C TRP A 154 6.21 -27.52 -21.69
N MET A 155 5.16 -26.79 -22.04
CA MET A 155 5.13 -25.32 -22.01
C MET A 155 5.24 -24.76 -20.59
N HIS A 156 4.68 -25.45 -19.60
CA HIS A 156 4.79 -25.05 -18.20
C HIS A 156 6.22 -25.22 -17.67
N ASN A 157 6.85 -26.35 -17.94
CA ASN A 157 8.20 -26.67 -17.47
C ASN A 157 9.30 -25.81 -18.12
N ASN A 158 9.04 -25.22 -19.29
CA ASN A 158 9.97 -24.33 -19.98
C ASN A 158 9.64 -22.83 -19.79
N GLY A 159 8.79 -22.48 -18.82
CA GLY A 159 8.50 -21.08 -18.48
C GLY A 159 7.60 -20.32 -19.48
N ILE A 160 7.09 -20.99 -20.52
CA ILE A 160 6.29 -20.39 -21.60
C ILE A 160 4.88 -20.00 -21.10
N MET A 161 4.35 -20.70 -20.09
CA MET A 161 3.04 -20.43 -19.49
C MET A 161 2.98 -19.19 -18.59
N GLY A 162 4.11 -18.57 -18.24
CA GLY A 162 4.13 -17.38 -17.37
C GLY A 162 3.31 -16.21 -17.94
N VAL A 163 3.42 -15.98 -19.25
CA VAL A 163 2.78 -14.85 -19.95
C VAL A 163 1.29 -15.11 -20.22
N ALA A 164 0.94 -16.31 -20.67
CA ALA A 164 -0.46 -16.69 -20.92
C ALA A 164 -1.30 -16.73 -19.63
N SER A 165 -0.71 -17.17 -18.51
CA SER A 165 -1.39 -17.17 -17.20
C SER A 165 -1.55 -15.77 -16.61
N ALA A 166 -0.70 -14.80 -16.98
CA ALA A 166 -0.83 -13.42 -16.55
C ALA A 166 -2.05 -12.76 -17.23
N GLN A 167 -2.21 -12.92 -18.55
CA GLN A 167 -3.37 -12.37 -19.27
C GLN A 167 -4.70 -12.95 -18.77
N GLY A 168 -4.77 -14.26 -18.54
CA GLY A 168 -5.98 -14.90 -17.99
C GLY A 168 -6.27 -14.55 -16.51
N ARG A 169 -5.28 -14.10 -15.75
CA ARG A 169 -5.46 -13.55 -14.39
C ARG A 169 -5.88 -12.08 -14.44
N LEU A 170 -5.28 -11.28 -15.31
CA LEU A 170 -5.64 -9.87 -15.54
C LEU A 170 -7.09 -9.73 -16.02
N ALA A 171 -7.54 -10.59 -16.94
CA ALA A 171 -8.93 -10.59 -17.39
C ALA A 171 -9.92 -10.89 -16.26
N ARG A 172 -9.57 -11.78 -15.33
CA ARG A 172 -10.37 -12.07 -14.13
C ARG A 172 -10.36 -10.91 -13.15
N LEU A 173 -9.20 -10.31 -12.91
CA LEU A 173 -9.07 -9.15 -12.01
C LEU A 173 -9.85 -7.94 -12.52
N ARG A 174 -9.82 -7.69 -13.84
CA ARG A 174 -10.62 -6.62 -14.47
C ARG A 174 -12.12 -6.88 -14.29
N GLY A 175 -12.56 -8.12 -14.52
CA GLY A 175 -13.94 -8.52 -14.28
C GLY A 175 -14.38 -8.44 -12.82
N THR A 176 -13.48 -8.59 -11.83
CA THR A 176 -13.80 -8.40 -10.41
C THR A 176 -13.81 -6.93 -9.99
N LEU A 177 -12.94 -6.09 -10.58
CA LEU A 177 -12.88 -4.66 -10.27
C LEU A 177 -14.11 -3.92 -10.82
N ASP A 178 -14.63 -4.31 -11.99
CA ASP A 178 -15.81 -3.70 -12.59
C ASP A 178 -17.13 -4.08 -11.87
N VAL A 179 -17.14 -5.10 -11.01
CA VAL A 179 -18.38 -5.65 -10.40
C VAL A 179 -18.63 -5.13 -8.97
N GLU A 180 -17.62 -4.61 -8.27
CA GLU A 180 -17.78 -4.21 -6.86
C GLU A 180 -18.00 -2.71 -6.61
N ASP A 181 -17.76 -1.82 -7.57
CA ASP A 181 -17.75 -0.38 -7.29
C ASP A 181 -19.12 0.31 -7.46
N ASP A 182 -19.92 -0.07 -8.46
CA ASP A 182 -21.17 0.66 -8.76
C ASP A 182 -22.26 0.50 -7.69
N GLY A 183 -22.50 -0.72 -7.21
CA GLY A 183 -23.57 -0.98 -6.23
C GLY A 183 -23.26 -0.46 -4.82
N ARG A 184 -21.99 -0.55 -4.41
CA ARG A 184 -21.56 -0.22 -3.05
C ARG A 184 -21.41 1.29 -2.84
N LEU A 185 -21.02 2.03 -3.88
CA LEU A 185 -20.98 3.49 -3.86
C LEU A 185 -22.38 4.11 -3.87
N GLU A 186 -23.35 3.53 -4.59
CA GLU A 186 -24.74 3.96 -4.52
C GLU A 186 -25.35 3.76 -3.13
N GLU A 187 -25.10 2.60 -2.52
CA GLU A 187 -25.62 2.30 -1.18
C GLU A 187 -25.01 3.22 -0.11
N GLN A 188 -23.70 3.52 -0.20
CA GLN A 188 -23.04 4.49 0.65
C GLN A 188 -23.56 5.92 0.44
N ARG A 189 -23.80 6.35 -0.81
CA ARG A 189 -24.42 7.65 -1.10
C ARG A 189 -25.82 7.76 -0.51
N LYS A 190 -26.61 6.70 -0.58
CA LYS A 190 -27.96 6.64 -0.01
C LYS A 190 -27.93 6.75 1.52
N LEU A 191 -27.01 6.03 2.17
CA LEU A 191 -26.80 6.10 3.62
C LEU A 191 -26.33 7.49 4.07
N LEU A 192 -25.40 8.10 3.35
CA LEU A 192 -24.90 9.44 3.64
C LEU A 192 -25.97 10.52 3.41
N GLY A 193 -26.81 10.38 2.38
CA GLY A 193 -27.94 11.28 2.14
C GLY A 193 -28.91 11.34 3.32
N HIS A 194 -29.25 10.20 3.92
CA HIS A 194 -30.13 10.15 5.10
C HIS A 194 -29.50 10.77 6.35
N LEU A 195 -28.17 10.65 6.52
CA LEU A 195 -27.43 11.25 7.63
C LEU A 195 -27.36 12.78 7.50
N VAL A 196 -27.13 13.30 6.29
CA VAL A 196 -27.12 14.74 6.03
C VAL A 196 -28.49 15.37 6.28
N GLN A 197 -29.57 14.69 5.94
CA GLN A 197 -30.93 15.18 6.20
C GLN A 197 -31.22 15.27 7.71
N ARG A 198 -30.75 14.30 8.51
CA ARG A 198 -30.91 14.30 9.98
C ARG A 198 -30.14 15.39 10.71
N ILE A 199 -29.13 16.00 10.09
CA ILE A 199 -28.33 17.08 10.68
C ILE A 199 -28.96 18.46 10.40
N LYS A 200 -29.89 18.53 9.44
CA LYS A 200 -30.57 19.78 9.06
C LYS A 200 -31.88 20.03 9.84
N ASP A 201 -32.39 19.01 10.52
CA ASP A 201 -33.54 19.09 11.45
C ASP A 201 -33.05 19.20 12.90
#